data_AF-A0AA40MH65-F1
#
_entry.id   AF-A0AA40MH65-F1
#
_cell.length_a   1.000
_cell.length_b   1.000
_cell.length_c   1.000
_cell.angle_alpha   90.00
_cell.angle_beta   90.00
_cell.angle_gamma   90.00
#
_symmetry.space_group_name_H-M   'P 1'
#
loop_
_entity.id
_entity.type
_entity.pdbx_description
1 polymer ?
#
loop_
_entity_poly.entity_id
_entity_poly.type
_entity_poly.pdbx_seq_one_letter_code
_entity_poly.pdbx_strand_id
1 'polypeptide(L)'
;MATKENIKVLLGLKDSKQDGLLDIIIKNTESRLLSKLPFNIREVPDNLSFIVEEVAVKRYNRIGSEGMTTESVEGRTNTFQANDFDEYQTIIDELYPKENGAKGSIKFY
;
A
#
# COMPACT_ATOMS: atom_id res chain seq x y z
N MET A 1 9.79 -1.16 -14.20
CA MET A 1 8.61 -0.72 -13.44
C MET A 1 8.42 0.77 -13.64
N ALA A 2 7.37 1.16 -14.35
CA ALA A 2 7.02 2.55 -14.65
C ALA A 2 6.17 3.19 -13.53
N THR A 3 6.14 2.59 -12.33
CA THR A 3 5.25 2.94 -11.22
C THR A 3 5.29 4.43 -10.89
N LYS A 4 6.49 5.02 -10.76
CA LYS A 4 6.65 6.46 -10.52
C LYS A 4 6.10 7.32 -11.66
N GLU A 5 6.33 6.90 -12.90
CA GLU A 5 5.93 7.65 -14.09
C GLU A 5 4.40 7.59 -14.28
N ASN A 6 3.81 6.41 -14.08
CA ASN A 6 2.37 6.20 -14.03
C ASN A 6 1.71 7.07 -12.94
N ILE A 7 2.26 7.07 -11.72
CA ILE A 7 1.76 7.91 -10.62
C ILE A 7 1.82 9.40 -10.99
N LYS A 8 2.91 9.88 -11.62
CA LYS A 8 2.99 11.27 -12.08
C LYS A 8 1.92 11.61 -13.10
N VAL A 9 1.68 10.71 -14.07
CA VAL A 9 0.63 10.88 -15.07
C VAL A 9 -0.75 10.95 -14.40
N LEU A 10 -1.04 10.04 -13.46
CA LEU A 10 -2.30 10.01 -12.70
C LEU A 10 -2.51 11.28 -11.86
N LEU A 11 -1.43 11.84 -11.31
CA LEU A 11 -1.46 13.08 -10.52
C LEU A 11 -1.41 14.35 -11.38
N GLY A 12 -1.27 14.24 -12.70
CA GLY A 12 -1.10 15.38 -13.61
C GLY A 12 0.20 16.17 -13.39
N LEU A 13 1.21 15.56 -12.75
CA LEU A 13 2.49 16.18 -12.45
C LEU A 13 3.39 16.16 -13.70
N LYS A 14 3.81 17.34 -14.15
CA LYS A 14 4.68 17.51 -15.32
C LYS A 14 6.13 17.85 -14.97
N ASP A 15 6.38 18.16 -13.71
CA ASP A 15 7.69 18.56 -13.19
C ASP A 15 8.21 17.56 -12.16
N SER A 16 9.48 17.74 -11.77
CA SER A 16 10.21 16.82 -10.89
C SER A 16 10.25 17.27 -9.43
N LYS A 17 9.51 18.31 -9.03
CA LYS A 17 9.63 18.90 -7.69
C LYS A 17 9.16 17.95 -6.60
N GLN A 18 8.20 17.09 -6.90
CA GLN A 18 7.63 16.13 -5.93
C GLN A 18 8.23 14.73 -6.06
N ASP A 19 9.25 14.55 -6.90
CA ASP A 19 9.88 13.23 -7.11
C ASP A 19 10.37 12.61 -5.81
N GLY A 20 11.05 13.37 -4.96
CA GLY A 20 11.55 12.87 -3.69
C GLY A 20 10.42 12.44 -2.74
N LEU A 21 9.30 13.17 -2.73
CA LEU A 21 8.12 12.79 -1.95
C LEU A 21 7.47 11.52 -2.51
N LEU A 22 7.31 11.44 -3.82
CA LEU A 22 6.77 10.26 -4.50
C LEU A 22 7.63 9.03 -4.24
N ASP A 23 8.96 9.14 -4.30
CA ASP A 23 9.87 8.02 -4.01
C ASP A 23 9.69 7.50 -2.58
N ILE A 24 9.53 8.39 -1.60
CA ILE A 24 9.28 8.01 -0.20
C ILE A 24 7.92 7.33 -0.06
N ILE A 25 6.87 7.87 -0.70
CA ILE A 25 5.52 7.30 -0.65
C ILE A 25 5.53 5.90 -1.27
N ILE A 26 6.10 5.74 -2.47
CA ILE A 26 6.19 4.46 -3.17
C ILE A 26 6.94 3.44 -2.32
N LYS A 27 8.15 3.78 -1.85
CA LYS A 27 8.97 2.88 -1.02
C LYS A 27 8.23 2.41 0.24
N ASN A 28 7.53 3.32 0.92
CA ASN A 28 6.75 2.98 2.11
C ASN A 28 5.54 2.09 1.78
N THR A 29 4.86 2.35 0.66
CA THR A 29 3.74 1.56 0.17
C THR A 29 4.20 0.15 -0.22
N GLU A 30 5.32 0.02 -0.94
CA GLU A 30 5.93 -1.27 -1.30
C GLU A 30 6.32 -2.07 -0.05
N SER A 31 7.07 -1.45 0.87
CA SER A 31 7.49 -2.10 2.13
C SER A 31 6.30 -2.63 2.92
N ARG A 32 5.19 -1.88 2.89
CA ARG A 32 3.97 -2.25 3.59
C ARG A 32 3.18 -3.32 2.88
N LEU A 33 3.10 -3.29 1.56
CA LEU A 33 2.52 -4.38 0.77
C LEU A 33 3.31 -5.67 1.00
N LEU A 34 4.64 -5.61 0.95
CA LEU A 34 5.52 -6.74 1.26
C LEU A 34 5.29 -7.30 2.66
N SER A 35 5.03 -6.45 3.67
CA SER A 35 4.71 -6.92 5.02
C SER A 35 3.42 -7.74 5.12
N LYS A 36 2.54 -7.65 4.12
CA LYS A 36 1.30 -8.44 4.02
C LYS A 36 1.47 -9.70 3.17
N LEU A 37 2.54 -9.78 2.38
CA LEU A 37 2.85 -10.94 1.56
C LEU A 37 3.66 -11.98 2.36
N PRO A 38 3.71 -13.24 1.89
CA PRO A 38 4.52 -14.26 2.53
C PRO A 38 6.02 -13.91 2.53
N PHE A 39 6.76 -14.37 3.55
CA PHE A 39 8.17 -13.99 3.78
C PHE A 39 9.14 -14.35 2.63
N ASN A 40 8.75 -15.27 1.74
CA ASN A 40 9.54 -15.63 0.57
C ASN A 40 9.45 -14.59 -0.56
N ILE A 41 8.50 -13.65 -0.52
CA ILE A 41 8.36 -12.57 -1.48
C ILE A 41 9.22 -11.39 -1.03
N ARG A 42 10.26 -11.08 -1.82
CA ARG A 42 11.23 -10.00 -1.52
C ARG A 42 10.95 -8.70 -2.29
N GLU A 43 10.12 -8.77 -3.31
CA GLU A 43 9.86 -7.69 -4.27
C GLU A 43 8.37 -7.69 -4.59
N VAL A 44 7.79 -6.53 -4.89
CA VAL A 44 6.36 -6.44 -5.23
C VAL A 44 6.12 -7.14 -6.57
N PRO A 45 5.29 -8.19 -6.61
CA PRO A 45 4.90 -8.87 -7.84
C PRO A 45 4.21 -7.93 -8.82
N ASP A 46 4.39 -8.13 -10.13
CA ASP A 46 3.83 -7.26 -11.18
C ASP A 46 2.29 -7.17 -11.12
N ASN A 47 1.64 -8.30 -10.81
CA ASN A 47 0.19 -8.39 -10.60
C ASN A 47 -0.32 -7.61 -9.35
N LEU A 48 0.56 -7.14 -8.46
CA LEU A 48 0.22 -6.28 -7.33
C LEU A 48 0.75 -4.84 -7.51
N SER A 49 1.46 -4.55 -8.62
CA SER A 49 2.06 -3.23 -8.86
C SER A 49 0.99 -2.12 -8.91
N PHE A 50 -0.19 -2.41 -9.47
CA PHE A 50 -1.31 -1.47 -9.52
C PHE A 50 -1.79 -1.01 -8.13
N ILE A 51 -1.67 -1.88 -7.11
CA ILE A 51 -2.04 -1.55 -5.72
C ILE A 51 -1.10 -0.47 -5.19
N VAL A 52 0.20 -0.60 -5.50
CA VAL A 52 1.20 0.40 -5.10
C VAL A 52 0.91 1.74 -5.75
N GLU A 53 0.54 1.75 -7.05
CA GLU A 53 0.19 2.97 -7.78
C GLU A 53 -1.02 3.68 -7.16
N GLU A 54 -2.13 2.96 -6.99
CA GLU A 54 -3.37 3.52 -6.43
C GLU A 54 -3.20 4.04 -5.01
N VAL A 55 -2.54 3.26 -4.14
CA VAL A 55 -2.29 3.66 -2.75
C VAL A 55 -1.33 4.85 -2.68
N ALA A 56 -0.31 4.91 -3.54
CA ALA A 56 0.60 6.04 -3.60
C ALA A 56 -0.11 7.32 -4.04
N VAL A 57 -0.99 7.26 -5.04
CA VAL A 57 -1.82 8.39 -5.49
C VAL A 57 -2.72 8.89 -4.36
N LYS A 58 -3.44 7.99 -3.67
CA LYS A 58 -4.30 8.35 -2.53
C LYS A 58 -3.51 9.03 -1.40
N ARG A 59 -2.33 8.50 -1.06
CA ARG A 59 -1.44 9.06 -0.03
C ARG A 59 -0.92 10.44 -0.41
N TYR A 60 -0.49 10.63 -1.65
CA TYR A 60 -0.05 11.93 -2.14
C TYR A 60 -1.16 12.97 -2.03
N ASN A 61 -2.36 12.65 -2.52
CA ASN A 61 -3.52 13.53 -2.43
C ASN A 61 -3.91 13.84 -0.98
N ARG A 62 -3.80 12.86 -0.07
CA ARG A 62 -4.06 13.07 1.36
C ARG A 62 -3.04 14.03 1.98
N ILE A 63 -1.75 13.82 1.76
CA ILE A 63 -0.68 14.71 2.26
C ILE A 63 -0.86 16.14 1.72
N GLY A 64 -1.17 16.28 0.43
CA GLY A 64 -1.47 17.58 -0.18
C GLY A 64 -2.71 18.26 0.43
N SER A 65 -3.73 17.48 0.79
CA SER A 65 -4.96 18.00 1.42
C SER A 65 -4.77 18.34 2.90
N GLU A 66 -3.96 17.55 3.63
CA GLU A 66 -3.63 17.78 5.04
C GLU A 66 -2.85 19.07 5.25
N GLY A 67 -1.95 19.43 4.32
CA GLY A 67 -1.26 20.72 4.34
C GLY A 67 -2.16 21.94 4.13
N MET A 68 -3.37 21.73 3.60
CA MET A 68 -4.40 22.77 3.43
C MET A 68 -5.41 22.78 4.60
N THR A 69 -5.44 21.71 5.40
CA THR A 69 -6.41 21.48 6.47
C THR A 69 -5.65 21.33 7.80
N THR A 70 -4.84 22.34 8.14
CA THR A 70 -4.03 22.40 9.37
C THR A 70 -4.90 22.66 10.60
N GLU A 71 -5.94 21.86 10.83
CA GLU A 71 -6.64 21.87 12.11
C GLU A 71 -7.14 20.46 12.44
N SER A 72 -6.62 19.95 13.56
CA SER A 72 -6.95 18.66 14.17
C SER A 72 -6.46 17.45 13.38
N VAL A 73 -5.59 16.63 13.96
CA VAL A 73 -5.98 15.34 14.55
C VAL A 73 -4.71 14.58 14.99
N GLU A 74 -4.28 14.80 16.24
CA GLU A 74 -3.19 14.08 16.90
C GLU A 74 -3.52 12.59 17.22
N GLY A 75 -4.64 12.05 16.73
CA GLY A 75 -5.12 10.70 17.06
C GLY A 75 -5.49 9.78 15.89
N ARG A 76 -5.35 10.20 14.62
CA ARG A 76 -5.80 9.42 13.45
C ARG A 76 -4.68 8.93 12.53
N THR A 77 -3.43 9.32 12.77
CA THR A 77 -2.29 9.02 11.87
C THR A 77 -2.05 7.51 11.71
N ASN A 78 -2.26 6.72 12.78
CA ASN A 78 -2.13 5.25 12.71
C ASN A 78 -3.33 4.56 12.04
N THR A 79 -4.56 5.02 12.28
CA THR A 79 -5.77 4.41 11.72
C THR A 79 -5.88 4.62 10.21
N PHE A 80 -5.47 5.78 9.71
CA PHE A 80 -5.48 6.08 8.28
C PHE A 80 -4.47 5.23 7.50
N GLN A 81 -3.30 4.95 8.09
CA GLN A 81 -2.39 4.00 7.48
C GLN A 81 -3.09 2.64 7.36
N ALA A 82 -3.65 2.08 8.45
CA ALA A 82 -4.30 0.77 8.44
C ALA A 82 -5.26 0.54 7.24
N ASN A 83 -6.07 1.56 6.91
CA ASN A 83 -7.13 1.46 5.89
C ASN A 83 -6.66 1.45 4.43
N ASP A 84 -5.47 1.98 4.09
CA ASP A 84 -5.08 2.14 2.68
C ASP A 84 -5.00 0.81 1.88
N PHE A 85 -4.88 -0.33 2.56
CA PHE A 85 -4.81 -1.66 1.95
C PHE A 85 -6.06 -2.51 2.18
N ASP A 86 -7.09 -1.97 2.85
CA ASP A 86 -8.27 -2.73 3.26
C ASP A 86 -9.06 -3.23 2.05
N GLU A 87 -9.28 -2.35 1.08
CA GLU A 87 -9.96 -2.66 -0.20
C GLU A 87 -9.22 -3.72 -1.04
N TYR A 88 -7.92 -3.89 -0.81
CA TYR A 88 -7.07 -4.84 -1.52
C TYR A 88 -6.81 -6.12 -0.73
N GLN A 89 -7.24 -6.21 0.54
CA GLN A 89 -6.98 -7.42 1.36
C GLN A 89 -7.57 -8.66 0.70
N THR A 90 -8.81 -8.59 0.19
CA THR A 90 -9.44 -9.74 -0.46
C THR A 90 -8.65 -10.23 -1.67
N ILE A 91 -8.13 -9.31 -2.50
CA ILE A 91 -7.32 -9.65 -3.67
C ILE A 91 -5.97 -10.26 -3.24
N ILE A 92 -5.32 -9.67 -2.23
CA ILE A 92 -4.04 -10.15 -1.70
C ILE A 92 -4.21 -11.55 -1.10
N ASP A 93 -5.28 -11.78 -0.34
CA ASP A 93 -5.57 -13.08 0.30
C ASP A 93 -5.96 -14.15 -0.74
N GLU A 94 -6.62 -13.77 -1.85
CA GLU A 94 -6.94 -14.70 -2.95
C GLU A 94 -5.68 -15.13 -3.72
N LEU A 95 -4.75 -14.20 -3.94
CA LEU A 95 -3.49 -14.46 -4.66
C LEU A 95 -2.43 -15.14 -3.78
N TYR A 96 -2.41 -14.79 -2.49
CA TYR A 96 -1.47 -15.30 -1.50
C TYR A 96 -2.25 -15.83 -0.29
N PRO A 97 -3.02 -16.92 -0.47
CA PRO A 97 -3.73 -17.52 0.62
C PRO A 97 -2.72 -17.91 1.68
N LYS A 98 -2.90 -17.36 2.89
CA LYS A 98 -2.16 -17.85 4.04
C LYS A 98 -2.49 -19.33 4.15
N GLU A 99 -1.48 -20.19 4.12
CA GLU A 99 -1.64 -21.58 4.50
C GLU A 99 -2.09 -21.57 5.96
N ASN A 100 -3.41 -21.49 6.16
CA ASN A 100 -4.04 -21.86 7.40
C ASN A 100 -3.74 -23.34 7.51
N GLY A 101 -2.63 -23.66 8.18
CA GLY A 101 -2.23 -25.01 8.50
C GLY A 101 -3.47 -25.77 8.90
N ALA A 102 -3.73 -26.85 8.16
CA ALA A 102 -4.90 -27.70 8.31
C ALA A 102 -5.30 -27.75 9.79
N LYS A 103 -6.54 -27.33 10.10
CA LYS A 103 -7.12 -27.52 11.43
C LYS A 103 -7.03 -29.00 11.75
N GLY A 104 -5.97 -29.40 12.45
CA GLY A 104 -5.76 -30.75 12.92
C GLY A 104 -6.87 -31.06 13.90
N SER A 105 -7.93 -31.71 13.43
CA SER A 105 -8.93 -32.32 14.29
C SER A 105 -8.26 -33.50 15.00
N ILE A 106 -7.69 -33.26 16.17
CA ILE A 106 -7.22 -34.32 17.05
C ILE A 106 -8.46 -35.06 17.55
N LYS A 107 -8.73 -36.24 16.99
CA LYS A 107 -9.66 -37.21 17.57
C LYS A 107 -8.93 -37.96 18.67
N PHE A 108 -9.34 -37.75 19.92
CA PHE A 108 -8.97 -38.62 21.03
C PHE A 108 -9.82 -39.89 20.95
N TYR A 109 -9.18 -41.06 21.06
CA TYR A 109 -9.81 -42.38 21.23
C TYR A 109 -9.67 -42.80 22.69
#